data_AF-A0A9P9XMX2-F1
#
_entry.id   AF-A0A9P9XMX2-F1
#
_cell.length_a   1.000
_cell.length_b   1.000
_cell.length_c   1.000
_cell.angle_alpha   90.00
_cell.angle_beta   90.00
_cell.angle_gamma   90.00
#
_symmetry.space_group_name_H-M   'P 1'
#
loop_
_entity.id
_entity.type
_entity.pdbx_description
1 polymer ?
#
loop_
_entity_poly.entity_id
_entity_poly.type
_entity_poly.pdbx_seq_one_letter_code
_entity_poly.pdbx_strand_id
1 'polypeptide(L)'
;MTTMTSTGTQTGLTIIIPTNPAGTTSVITFVTPSSSSTSTSTSSSSSTSPTASCTPGLLWAYYGLAQAPTETASSSGNIPFHGNGADGQANWKMTYFNINTVLSGQNPDNTGRTTTIGLAQLCATTTRTVYGTTTSGQSQFMIVQHIGYFHPATSGTYTFSFSNVDDGVYLWLGYNAKTGFANANANKNVDYYVTNSAGTYTFTTTAGQYYPIRLLFVNAQQCGSFTFSLTDPAGGVVVSNSQAVVGDQLVASCPNDSNAAPFGF
;
A
#
# COMPACT_ATOMS: atom_id res chain seq x y z
N MET A 1 -63.17 -7.89 -20.15
CA MET A 1 -62.24 -8.25 -19.05
C MET A 1 -61.01 -7.38 -19.21
N THR A 2 -60.77 -6.47 -18.27
CA THR A 2 -59.62 -5.56 -18.33
C THR A 2 -58.60 -6.05 -17.32
N THR A 3 -57.45 -6.52 -17.80
CA THR A 3 -56.35 -6.97 -16.94
C THR A 3 -55.37 -5.82 -16.78
N MET A 4 -55.06 -5.43 -15.54
CA MET A 4 -53.95 -4.52 -15.24
C MET A 4 -52.88 -5.28 -14.45
N THR A 5 -51.62 -5.10 -14.84
CA THR A 5 -50.45 -5.64 -14.15
C THR A 5 -49.63 -4.48 -13.62
N SER A 6 -49.40 -4.43 -12.31
CA SER A 6 -48.56 -3.44 -11.65
C SER A 6 -47.37 -4.14 -11.00
N THR A 7 -46.17 -3.59 -11.17
CA THR A 7 -44.92 -4.09 -10.57
C THR A 7 -44.28 -3.08 -9.60
N GLY A 8 -45.07 -2.19 -9.00
CA GLY A 8 -44.57 -1.17 -8.08
C GLY A 8 -44.50 -1.63 -6.62
N THR A 9 -43.38 -1.35 -5.95
CA THR A 9 -43.19 -1.42 -4.48
C THR A 9 -43.37 -0.06 -3.80
N GLN A 10 -44.27 0.80 -4.30
CA GLN A 10 -44.48 2.13 -3.74
C GLN A 10 -45.86 2.26 -3.08
N THR A 11 -45.89 2.86 -1.89
CA THR A 11 -47.11 3.22 -1.16
C THR A 11 -47.84 4.37 -1.84
N GLY A 12 -49.13 4.18 -2.15
CA GLY A 12 -50.02 5.22 -2.70
C GLY A 12 -51.41 4.68 -3.06
N LEU A 13 -52.41 5.56 -3.12
CA LEU A 13 -53.78 5.27 -3.58
C LEU A 13 -53.89 5.49 -5.09
N THR A 14 -54.43 4.51 -5.82
CA THR A 14 -54.77 4.66 -7.25
C THR A 14 -56.27 4.48 -7.43
N ILE A 15 -56.93 5.46 -8.06
CA ILE A 15 -58.37 5.43 -8.36
C ILE A 15 -58.55 5.03 -9.83
N ILE A 16 -59.39 4.03 -10.09
CA ILE A 16 -59.78 3.63 -11.44
C ILE A 16 -61.26 3.94 -11.62
N ILE A 17 -61.59 4.80 -12.59
CA ILE A 17 -62.97 5.20 -12.90
C ILE A 17 -63.51 4.30 -14.04
N PRO A 18 -64.59 3.53 -13.84
CA PRO A 18 -65.19 2.76 -14.92
C PRO A 18 -65.94 3.66 -15.91
N THR A 19 -65.88 3.36 -17.21
CA THR A 19 -66.48 4.17 -18.29
C THR A 19 -67.98 3.88 -18.56
N ASN A 20 -68.75 3.43 -17.57
CA ASN A 20 -70.20 3.16 -17.70
C ASN A 20 -71.00 4.14 -16.82
N PRO A 21 -72.06 4.85 -17.31
CA PRO A 21 -72.76 5.88 -16.55
C PRO A 21 -73.53 5.40 -15.30
N ALA A 22 -73.63 4.09 -15.08
CA ALA A 22 -74.26 3.50 -13.87
C ALA A 22 -73.27 2.76 -12.95
N GLY A 23 -71.96 2.92 -13.13
CA GLY A 23 -70.93 2.11 -12.46
C GLY A 23 -70.40 2.69 -11.15
N THR A 24 -70.41 1.87 -10.11
CA THR A 24 -69.77 2.07 -8.80
C THR A 24 -68.27 2.37 -8.90
N THR A 25 -67.79 3.34 -8.12
CA THR A 25 -66.35 3.60 -7.96
C THR A 25 -65.71 2.47 -7.15
N SER A 26 -64.58 1.94 -7.62
CA SER A 26 -63.79 0.93 -6.91
C SER A 26 -62.51 1.59 -6.35
N VAL A 27 -62.27 1.42 -5.05
CA VAL A 27 -61.06 1.89 -4.36
C VAL A 27 -60.24 0.68 -3.93
N ILE A 28 -58.94 0.68 -4.24
CA ILE A 28 -58.01 -0.37 -3.81
C ILE A 28 -57.02 0.25 -2.82
N THR A 29 -57.02 -0.27 -1.59
CA THR A 29 -56.12 0.16 -0.51
C THR A 29 -55.16 -0.96 -0.18
N PHE A 30 -53.86 -0.66 -0.10
CA PHE A 30 -52.83 -1.61 0.30
C PHE A 30 -52.42 -1.35 1.76
N VAL A 31 -52.40 -2.40 2.58
CA VAL A 31 -51.96 -2.35 3.98
C VAL A 31 -50.85 -3.37 4.20
N THR A 32 -49.71 -2.94 4.74
CA THR A 32 -48.61 -3.83 5.14
C THR A 32 -48.95 -4.53 6.46
N PRO A 33 -48.75 -5.86 6.59
CA PRO A 33 -49.04 -6.56 7.83
C PRO A 33 -48.02 -6.21 8.92
N SER A 34 -48.54 -5.92 10.13
CA SER A 34 -47.78 -5.79 11.37
C SER A 34 -47.81 -7.12 12.12
N SER A 35 -46.64 -7.69 12.45
CA SER A 35 -46.55 -8.90 13.26
C SER A 35 -45.74 -8.66 14.53
N SER A 36 -46.37 -9.02 15.65
CA SER A 36 -45.92 -8.97 17.04
C SER A 36 -44.81 -9.97 17.40
N SER A 37 -44.13 -9.70 18.51
CA SER A 37 -42.92 -10.33 19.06
C SER A 37 -43.04 -11.79 19.50
N THR A 38 -42.11 -12.64 19.03
CA THR A 38 -41.74 -13.93 19.65
C THR A 38 -40.22 -14.12 19.53
N SER A 39 -39.57 -14.40 20.65
CA SER A 39 -38.12 -14.61 20.77
C SER A 39 -37.69 -15.93 20.12
N THR A 40 -36.91 -15.87 19.04
CA THR A 40 -36.14 -17.00 18.52
C THR A 40 -34.88 -16.47 17.84
N SER A 41 -33.73 -16.85 18.38
CA SER A 41 -32.39 -16.56 17.87
C SER A 41 -32.26 -17.01 16.41
N THR A 42 -32.25 -16.05 15.48
CA THR A 42 -32.08 -16.29 14.06
C THR A 42 -31.03 -15.34 13.53
N SER A 43 -29.97 -15.93 12.97
CA SER A 43 -28.83 -15.27 12.36
C SER A 43 -29.27 -14.19 11.36
N SER A 44 -28.93 -12.95 11.67
CA SER A 44 -29.04 -11.82 10.76
C SER A 44 -28.02 -11.98 9.64
N SER A 45 -28.46 -12.49 8.49
CA SER A 45 -27.77 -12.24 7.23
C SER A 45 -28.04 -10.80 6.81
N SER A 46 -27.32 -9.88 7.45
CA SER A 46 -27.09 -8.55 6.93
C SER A 46 -26.42 -8.68 5.57
N SER A 47 -27.13 -8.36 4.49
CA SER A 47 -26.48 -8.01 3.23
C SER A 47 -25.89 -6.60 3.38
N THR A 48 -24.90 -6.46 4.26
CA THR A 48 -23.85 -5.48 4.03
C THR A 48 -23.16 -5.93 2.77
N SER A 49 -23.45 -5.28 1.64
CA SER A 49 -22.41 -5.10 0.64
C SER A 49 -21.20 -4.60 1.43
N PRO A 50 -20.07 -5.31 1.48
CA PRO A 50 -18.94 -4.84 2.26
C PRO A 50 -18.56 -3.50 1.66
N THR A 51 -18.84 -2.41 2.37
CA THR A 51 -18.17 -1.15 2.12
C THR A 51 -16.70 -1.52 2.17
N ALA A 52 -16.06 -1.63 1.01
CA ALA A 52 -14.70 -2.16 0.94
C ALA A 52 -13.82 -1.29 1.84
N SER A 53 -13.53 -1.83 3.03
CA SER A 53 -12.67 -1.23 4.01
C SER A 53 -11.30 -1.08 3.37
N CYS A 54 -10.56 -0.04 3.75
CA CYS A 54 -9.18 0.10 3.35
C CYS A 54 -8.42 -1.20 3.61
N THR A 55 -7.50 -1.57 2.72
CA THR A 55 -6.70 -2.78 2.89
C THR A 55 -5.45 -2.45 3.70
N PRO A 56 -5.31 -2.90 4.96
CA PRO A 56 -4.18 -2.51 5.82
C PRO A 56 -2.84 -3.06 5.30
N GLY A 57 -1.77 -2.32 5.59
CA GLY A 57 -0.40 -2.64 5.19
C GLY A 57 -0.02 -2.01 3.85
N LEU A 58 1.14 -2.37 3.31
CA LEU A 58 1.61 -1.90 1.99
C LEU A 58 1.68 -3.07 1.02
N LEU A 59 1.52 -2.79 -0.28
CA LEU A 59 1.93 -3.72 -1.31
C LEU A 59 3.45 -3.77 -1.35
N TRP A 60 4.03 -4.92 -1.65
CA TRP A 60 5.45 -5.06 -1.90
C TRP A 60 5.75 -5.82 -3.19
N ALA A 61 6.89 -5.52 -3.79
CA ALA A 61 7.43 -6.18 -4.97
C ALA A 61 8.91 -6.50 -4.78
N TYR A 62 9.30 -7.73 -5.09
CA TYR A 62 10.69 -8.17 -5.11
C TYR A 62 11.17 -8.29 -6.56
N TYR A 63 12.40 -7.84 -6.78
CA TYR A 63 13.13 -7.96 -8.05
C TYR A 63 14.49 -8.59 -7.74
N GLY A 64 14.70 -9.82 -8.17
CA GLY A 64 16.01 -10.45 -8.25
C GLY A 64 16.72 -9.96 -9.50
N LEU A 65 17.88 -9.34 -9.32
CA LEU A 65 18.59 -8.60 -10.36
C LEU A 65 20.01 -9.15 -10.51
N ALA A 66 20.73 -8.70 -11.52
CA ALA A 66 22.13 -9.08 -11.72
C ALA A 66 23.08 -7.97 -11.29
N GLN A 67 24.36 -8.31 -11.13
CA GLN A 67 25.41 -7.31 -11.01
C GLN A 67 25.57 -6.54 -12.33
N ALA A 68 25.80 -5.24 -12.28
CA ALA A 68 26.15 -4.45 -13.46
C ALA A 68 27.60 -4.70 -13.89
N PRO A 69 27.93 -4.59 -15.19
CA PRO A 69 29.30 -4.76 -15.67
C PRO A 69 30.32 -3.76 -15.08
N THR A 70 29.84 -2.65 -14.52
CA THR A 70 30.66 -1.60 -13.90
C THR A 70 30.10 -1.21 -12.54
N GLU A 71 30.95 -0.76 -11.62
CA GLU A 71 30.53 -0.29 -10.29
C GLU A 71 29.96 1.15 -10.31
N THR A 72 30.08 1.85 -11.44
CA THR A 72 29.77 3.28 -11.55
C THR A 72 28.52 3.59 -12.35
N ALA A 73 27.85 2.58 -12.90
CA ALA A 73 26.64 2.77 -13.68
C ALA A 73 25.70 1.57 -13.62
N SER A 74 24.41 1.85 -13.43
CA SER A 74 23.32 0.91 -13.65
C SER A 74 23.06 0.62 -15.12
N SER A 75 22.54 -0.57 -15.39
CA SER A 75 21.84 -0.90 -16.64
C SER A 75 20.49 -1.54 -16.31
N SER A 76 19.61 -1.65 -17.30
CA SER A 76 18.32 -2.33 -17.16
C SER A 76 18.50 -3.75 -16.59
N GLY A 77 17.94 -4.02 -15.42
CA GLY A 77 18.05 -5.30 -14.73
C GLY A 77 19.35 -5.50 -13.93
N ASN A 78 20.24 -4.51 -13.86
CA ASN A 78 21.54 -4.66 -13.20
C ASN A 78 21.90 -3.54 -12.21
N ILE A 79 22.25 -3.95 -11.00
CA ILE A 79 22.69 -3.07 -9.92
C ILE A 79 24.23 -2.99 -9.91
N PRO A 80 24.84 -1.79 -9.92
CA PRO A 80 26.28 -1.65 -9.76
C PRO A 80 26.70 -2.05 -8.35
N PHE A 81 27.82 -2.75 -8.25
CA PHE A 81 28.43 -3.10 -6.96
C PHE A 81 28.73 -1.84 -6.14
N HIS A 82 28.41 -1.87 -4.85
CA HIS A 82 28.63 -0.76 -3.94
C HIS A 82 30.03 -0.84 -3.32
N GLY A 83 31.02 -0.38 -4.08
CA GLY A 83 32.43 -0.39 -3.69
C GLY A 83 32.74 0.49 -2.47
N ASN A 84 33.69 0.05 -1.65
CA ASN A 84 34.11 0.75 -0.43
C ASN A 84 35.11 1.89 -0.67
N GLY A 85 35.49 2.17 -1.93
CA GLY A 85 36.36 3.28 -2.28
C GLY A 85 35.67 4.63 -2.07
N ALA A 86 36.45 5.70 -1.88
CA ALA A 86 35.92 7.04 -1.58
C ALA A 86 34.88 7.52 -2.60
N ASP A 87 35.12 7.27 -3.89
CA ASP A 87 34.19 7.64 -4.96
C ASP A 87 32.88 6.82 -4.91
N GLY A 88 32.97 5.53 -4.55
CA GLY A 88 31.80 4.67 -4.35
C GLY A 88 30.92 5.19 -3.23
N GLN A 89 31.50 5.38 -2.05
CA GLN A 89 30.80 5.90 -0.87
C GLN A 89 30.14 7.27 -1.11
N ALA A 90 30.80 8.14 -1.88
CA ALA A 90 30.28 9.48 -2.17
C ALA A 90 29.14 9.50 -3.19
N ASN A 91 29.19 8.62 -4.20
CA ASN A 91 28.34 8.75 -5.39
C ASN A 91 27.33 7.63 -5.58
N TRP A 92 27.46 6.49 -4.89
CA TRP A 92 26.71 5.29 -5.26
C TRP A 92 25.19 5.49 -5.15
N LYS A 93 24.71 5.96 -3.99
CA LYS A 93 23.28 6.15 -3.73
C LYS A 93 22.60 7.25 -4.59
N MET A 94 23.37 8.20 -5.11
CA MET A 94 22.81 9.34 -5.86
C MET A 94 22.99 9.21 -7.37
N THR A 95 24.12 8.64 -7.80
CA THR A 95 24.60 8.73 -9.18
C THR A 95 24.86 7.36 -9.80
N TYR A 96 25.59 6.46 -9.12
CA TYR A 96 25.98 5.18 -9.75
C TYR A 96 24.82 4.21 -9.83
N PHE A 97 24.15 3.95 -8.70
CA PHE A 97 22.89 3.22 -8.68
C PHE A 97 21.76 4.15 -9.12
N ASN A 98 21.13 3.83 -10.25
CA ASN A 98 20.01 4.59 -10.79
C ASN A 98 18.74 3.73 -10.81
N ILE A 99 17.80 4.04 -9.94
CA ILE A 99 16.61 3.22 -9.69
C ILE A 99 15.77 3.05 -10.95
N ASN A 100 15.52 4.14 -11.68
CA ASN A 100 14.70 4.10 -12.90
C ASN A 100 15.36 3.28 -14.01
N THR A 101 16.69 3.35 -14.11
CA THR A 101 17.45 2.57 -15.09
C THR A 101 17.39 1.09 -14.75
N VAL A 102 17.64 0.71 -13.49
CA VAL A 102 17.60 -0.70 -13.06
C VAL A 102 16.22 -1.32 -13.26
N LEU A 103 15.16 -0.61 -12.89
CA LEU A 103 13.79 -1.12 -12.98
C LEU A 103 13.16 -0.98 -14.37
N SER A 104 13.84 -0.34 -15.33
CA SER A 104 13.32 -0.18 -16.68
C SER A 104 13.07 -1.54 -17.33
N GLY A 105 11.82 -1.76 -17.78
CA GLY A 105 11.41 -3.02 -18.42
C GLY A 105 11.41 -4.25 -17.50
N GLN A 106 11.65 -4.09 -16.19
CA GLN A 106 11.62 -5.20 -15.24
C GLN A 106 10.19 -5.45 -14.75
N ASN A 107 9.86 -6.71 -14.54
CA ASN A 107 8.67 -7.11 -13.79
C ASN A 107 9.12 -7.65 -12.42
N PRO A 108 8.32 -7.47 -11.36
CA PRO A 108 8.59 -8.15 -10.09
C PRO A 108 8.56 -9.67 -10.27
N ASP A 109 9.51 -10.39 -9.66
CA ASP A 109 9.45 -11.86 -9.58
C ASP A 109 8.36 -12.30 -8.61
N ASN A 110 8.15 -11.51 -7.55
CA ASN A 110 7.14 -11.75 -6.54
C ASN A 110 6.50 -10.43 -6.13
N THR A 111 5.20 -10.48 -5.84
CA THR A 111 4.45 -9.38 -5.24
C THR A 111 3.61 -9.90 -4.09
N GLY A 112 3.32 -9.04 -3.12
CA GLY A 112 2.42 -9.39 -2.05
C GLY A 112 1.97 -8.17 -1.25
N ARG A 113 1.43 -8.44 -0.06
CA ARG A 113 1.07 -7.41 0.93
C ARG A 113 1.78 -7.71 2.24
N THR A 114 2.19 -6.67 2.95
CA THR A 114 2.80 -6.79 4.28
C THR A 114 2.23 -5.75 5.25
N THR A 115 2.13 -6.13 6.52
CA THR A 115 1.76 -5.21 7.61
C THR A 115 2.96 -4.81 8.46
N THR A 116 4.14 -5.41 8.25
CA THR A 116 5.42 -5.01 8.85
C THR A 116 6.38 -4.56 7.74
N ILE A 117 7.35 -3.73 8.09
CA ILE A 117 8.31 -3.19 7.12
C ILE A 117 9.72 -3.32 7.66
N GLY A 118 10.61 -3.86 6.85
CA GLY A 118 11.99 -4.16 7.20
C GLY A 118 12.34 -5.58 6.83
N LEU A 119 13.63 -5.82 6.62
CA LEU A 119 14.15 -7.14 6.29
C LEU A 119 15.33 -7.46 7.19
N ALA A 120 15.26 -8.62 7.85
CA ALA A 120 16.37 -9.15 8.64
C ALA A 120 17.60 -9.41 7.75
N GLN A 121 18.79 -9.34 8.34
CA GLN A 121 20.03 -9.62 7.63
C GLN A 121 20.05 -11.03 7.07
N LEU A 122 20.38 -11.13 5.78
CA LEU A 122 20.58 -12.39 5.11
C LEU A 122 21.69 -12.25 4.08
N CYS A 123 22.62 -13.21 4.08
CA CYS A 123 23.78 -13.28 3.17
C CYS A 123 23.68 -14.44 2.16
N ALA A 124 22.53 -15.11 2.11
CA ALA A 124 22.26 -16.14 1.12
C ALA A 124 22.32 -15.55 -0.29
N THR A 125 22.73 -16.36 -1.26
CA THR A 125 23.01 -15.89 -2.63
C THR A 125 21.95 -16.28 -3.65
N THR A 126 21.11 -17.26 -3.34
CA THR A 126 20.15 -17.87 -4.27
C THR A 126 18.69 -17.80 -3.84
N THR A 127 18.41 -17.46 -2.58
CA THR A 127 17.06 -17.34 -2.04
C THR A 127 17.01 -16.33 -0.90
N ARG A 128 15.85 -15.70 -0.73
CA ARG A 128 15.55 -14.84 0.43
C ARG A 128 14.08 -14.96 0.82
N THR A 129 13.77 -14.95 2.11
CA THR A 129 12.38 -14.78 2.55
C THR A 129 12.05 -13.31 2.68
N VAL A 130 11.04 -12.85 1.93
CA VAL A 130 10.50 -11.50 1.96
C VAL A 130 9.03 -11.60 2.38
N TYR A 131 8.72 -11.11 3.58
CA TYR A 131 7.36 -11.12 4.17
C TYR A 131 6.64 -12.48 4.09
N GLY A 132 7.36 -13.56 4.41
CA GLY A 132 6.84 -14.93 4.41
C GLY A 132 6.86 -15.62 3.04
N THR A 133 7.25 -14.92 1.98
CA THR A 133 7.45 -15.49 0.64
C THR A 133 8.92 -15.77 0.40
N THR A 134 9.27 -17.04 0.18
CA THR A 134 10.62 -17.42 -0.26
C THR A 134 10.78 -17.10 -1.74
N THR A 135 11.72 -16.21 -2.06
CA THR A 135 12.09 -15.84 -3.42
C THR A 135 13.12 -16.82 -3.96
N SER A 136 13.17 -16.95 -5.28
CA SER A 136 14.17 -17.73 -6.01
C SER A 136 14.99 -16.80 -6.91
N GLY A 137 16.31 -17.03 -7.00
CA GLY A 137 17.18 -16.27 -7.91
C GLY A 137 18.26 -15.48 -7.16
N GLN A 138 18.86 -14.49 -7.82
CA GLN A 138 19.90 -13.65 -7.21
C GLN A 138 19.34 -12.88 -6.01
N SER A 139 19.80 -13.20 -4.79
CA SER A 139 19.41 -12.50 -3.56
C SER A 139 20.46 -11.48 -3.08
N GLN A 140 21.63 -11.44 -3.72
CA GLN A 140 22.69 -10.48 -3.43
C GLN A 140 22.52 -9.15 -4.18
N PHE A 141 21.87 -9.20 -5.35
CA PHE A 141 21.48 -8.03 -6.13
C PHE A 141 19.97 -8.03 -6.23
N MET A 142 19.32 -7.22 -5.42
CA MET A 142 17.86 -7.21 -5.38
C MET A 142 17.30 -5.85 -5.02
N ILE A 143 16.05 -5.64 -5.40
CA ILE A 143 15.24 -4.52 -4.96
C ILE A 143 13.98 -5.06 -4.28
N VAL A 144 13.59 -4.48 -3.16
CA VAL A 144 12.25 -4.63 -2.58
C VAL A 144 11.59 -3.27 -2.51
N GLN A 145 10.50 -3.10 -3.25
CA GLN A 145 9.67 -1.91 -3.20
C GLN A 145 8.45 -2.14 -2.31
N HIS A 146 8.01 -1.09 -1.63
CA HIS A 146 6.75 -1.00 -0.92
C HIS A 146 5.98 0.21 -1.44
N ILE A 147 4.69 0.02 -1.71
CA ILE A 147 3.81 1.11 -2.16
C ILE A 147 2.46 1.06 -1.46
N GLY A 148 1.85 2.23 -1.33
CA GLY A 148 0.52 2.40 -0.77
C GLY A 148 0.35 3.82 -0.26
N TYR A 149 -0.35 3.97 0.87
CA TYR A 149 -0.67 5.25 1.46
C TYR A 149 -0.39 5.25 2.95
N PHE A 150 0.20 6.34 3.43
CA PHE A 150 0.27 6.74 4.83
C PHE A 150 -0.97 7.57 5.17
N HIS A 151 -1.73 7.10 6.17
CA HIS A 151 -2.99 7.67 6.62
C HIS A 151 -2.94 8.00 8.13
N PRO A 152 -2.37 9.14 8.53
CA PRO A 152 -2.16 9.46 9.94
C PRO A 152 -3.48 9.54 10.71
N ALA A 153 -3.53 8.87 11.88
CA ALA A 153 -4.67 8.96 12.79
C ALA A 153 -4.72 10.27 13.58
N THR A 154 -3.58 10.97 13.69
CA THR A 154 -3.47 12.25 14.41
C THR A 154 -2.72 13.27 13.56
N SER A 155 -3.04 14.55 13.69
CA SER A 155 -2.26 15.61 13.05
C SER A 155 -0.98 15.85 13.86
N GLY A 156 0.13 16.08 13.18
CA GLY A 156 1.41 16.37 13.83
C GLY A 156 2.59 15.82 13.07
N THR A 157 3.76 15.79 13.72
CA THR A 157 5.00 15.33 13.11
C THR A 157 5.20 13.84 13.34
N TYR A 158 5.16 13.07 12.26
CA TYR A 158 5.55 11.66 12.26
C TYR A 158 7.04 11.53 11.91
N THR A 159 7.69 10.48 12.43
CA THR A 159 9.11 10.22 12.19
C THR A 159 9.31 8.87 11.53
N PHE A 160 9.88 8.88 10.33
CA PHE A 160 10.35 7.71 9.59
C PHE A 160 11.81 7.48 9.97
N SER A 161 12.15 6.30 10.48
CA SER A 161 13.49 5.96 10.94
C SER A 161 14.02 4.72 10.24
N PHE A 162 15.28 4.77 9.84
CA PHE A 162 16.02 3.70 9.18
C PHE A 162 17.29 3.40 9.95
N SER A 163 17.63 2.13 10.07
CA SER A 163 18.89 1.65 10.67
C SER A 163 19.28 0.29 10.10
N ASN A 164 20.54 -0.13 10.33
CA ASN A 164 21.08 -1.39 9.79
C ASN A 164 20.87 -1.51 8.26
N VAL A 165 20.97 -0.38 7.55
CA VAL A 165 20.77 -0.33 6.11
C VAL A 165 22.00 -0.91 5.42
N ASP A 166 21.79 -1.99 4.69
CA ASP A 166 22.79 -2.70 3.90
C ASP A 166 22.07 -3.24 2.65
N ASP A 167 22.17 -2.64 1.47
CA ASP A 167 23.06 -1.55 1.08
C ASP A 167 22.41 -0.15 1.09
N GLY A 168 21.13 -0.03 0.72
CA GLY A 168 20.49 1.28 0.59
C GLY A 168 18.98 1.28 0.72
N VAL A 169 18.41 2.38 1.20
CA VAL A 169 16.97 2.62 1.26
C VAL A 169 16.60 4.01 0.75
N TYR A 170 15.43 4.14 0.13
CA TYR A 170 14.91 5.38 -0.42
C TYR A 170 13.42 5.51 -0.08
N LEU A 171 13.02 6.67 0.45
CA LEU A 171 11.66 7.01 0.79
C LEU A 171 11.17 8.17 -0.08
N TRP A 172 9.99 7.99 -0.67
CA TRP A 172 9.19 9.05 -1.26
C TRP A 172 7.84 9.11 -0.59
N LEU A 173 7.34 10.33 -0.42
CA LEU A 173 5.98 10.65 -0.01
C LEU A 173 5.33 11.57 -1.04
N GLY A 174 4.00 11.55 -1.10
CA GLY A 174 3.26 12.46 -1.97
C GLY A 174 3.33 12.06 -3.45
N TYR A 175 3.35 13.06 -4.33
CA TYR A 175 3.29 12.85 -5.78
C TYR A 175 4.42 11.95 -6.31
N ASN A 176 5.66 12.20 -5.87
CA ASN A 176 6.83 11.45 -6.34
C ASN A 176 6.74 9.95 -6.00
N ALA A 177 6.03 9.57 -4.92
CA ALA A 177 5.84 8.16 -4.59
C ALA A 177 5.00 7.40 -5.64
N LYS A 178 4.07 8.10 -6.32
CA LYS A 178 3.22 7.51 -7.36
C LYS A 178 3.93 7.46 -8.70
N THR A 179 4.55 8.56 -9.11
CA THR A 179 5.15 8.71 -10.43
C THR A 179 6.35 9.63 -10.40
N GLY A 180 7.32 9.38 -11.28
CA GLY A 180 8.53 10.20 -11.38
C GLY A 180 9.51 10.05 -10.22
N PHE A 181 9.40 9.02 -9.36
CA PHE A 181 10.40 8.74 -8.34
C PHE A 181 11.78 8.54 -8.99
N ALA A 182 12.80 9.15 -8.41
CA ALA A 182 14.20 9.04 -8.80
C ALA A 182 15.08 9.24 -7.55
N ASN A 183 16.34 8.79 -7.60
CA ASN A 183 17.27 8.97 -6.47
C ASN A 183 17.33 10.42 -5.98
N ALA A 184 17.39 11.37 -6.93
CA ALA A 184 17.55 12.80 -6.64
C ALA A 184 16.33 13.47 -5.98
N ASN A 185 15.13 12.89 -6.09
CA ASN A 185 13.91 13.47 -5.52
C ASN A 185 13.33 12.65 -4.35
N ALA A 186 14.11 11.70 -3.82
CA ALA A 186 13.77 10.99 -2.59
C ALA A 186 13.70 11.97 -1.42
N ASN A 187 12.66 11.86 -0.61
CA ASN A 187 12.55 12.61 0.64
C ASN A 187 13.65 12.20 1.63
N LYS A 188 14.02 10.92 1.60
CA LYS A 188 15.15 10.38 2.34
C LYS A 188 15.82 9.28 1.54
N ASN A 189 17.15 9.28 1.54
CA ASN A 189 17.93 8.08 1.27
C ASN A 189 18.88 7.82 2.45
N VAL A 190 19.14 6.54 2.71
CA VAL A 190 20.15 6.07 3.65
C VAL A 190 20.94 5.00 2.92
N ASP A 191 22.24 5.01 3.14
CA ASP A 191 23.21 4.18 2.44
C ASP A 191 24.12 3.54 3.48
N TYR A 192 24.67 2.36 3.17
CA TYR A 192 25.48 1.57 4.07
C TYR A 192 26.67 2.33 4.67
N TYR A 193 27.37 3.16 3.89
CA TYR A 193 28.58 3.86 4.36
C TYR A 193 28.29 5.21 5.01
N VAL A 194 27.04 5.65 5.10
CA VAL A 194 26.72 6.82 5.94
C VAL A 194 26.90 6.47 7.42
N THR A 195 27.08 7.48 8.26
CA THR A 195 27.26 7.28 9.70
C THR A 195 26.14 6.40 10.28
N ASN A 196 26.54 5.31 10.94
CA ASN A 196 25.67 4.30 11.56
C ASN A 196 24.72 3.57 10.59
N SER A 197 24.90 3.71 9.26
CA SER A 197 24.01 3.11 8.25
C SER A 197 22.53 3.40 8.55
N ALA A 198 22.27 4.63 9.00
CA ALA A 198 21.02 5.03 9.62
C ALA A 198 20.62 6.47 9.26
N GLY A 199 19.34 6.78 9.44
CA GLY A 199 18.85 8.14 9.26
C GLY A 199 17.35 8.25 9.51
N THR A 200 16.90 9.49 9.72
CA THR A 200 15.49 9.80 9.93
C THR A 200 14.98 10.81 8.91
N TYR A 201 13.66 10.84 8.76
CA TYR A 201 12.91 11.85 8.03
C TYR A 201 11.62 12.16 8.80
N THR A 202 11.33 13.44 9.00
CA THR A 202 10.11 13.89 9.68
C THR A 202 9.13 14.45 8.66
N PHE A 203 7.85 14.20 8.91
CA PHE A 203 6.78 14.67 8.03
C PHE A 203 5.60 15.15 8.87
N THR A 204 5.24 16.42 8.71
CA THR A 204 4.07 17.00 9.38
C THR A 204 2.83 16.71 8.56
N THR A 205 1.82 16.16 9.21
CA THR A 205 0.60 15.69 8.56
C THR A 205 -0.67 16.25 9.17
N THR A 206 -1.76 16.11 8.42
CA THR A 206 -3.13 16.31 8.89
C THR A 206 -3.80 14.94 9.00
N ALA A 207 -4.46 14.69 10.14
CA ALA A 207 -5.18 13.45 10.39
C ALA A 207 -6.18 13.14 9.27
N GLY A 208 -6.31 11.86 8.92
CA GLY A 208 -7.29 11.37 7.94
C GLY A 208 -6.93 11.61 6.46
N GLN A 209 -5.81 12.29 6.18
CA GLN A 209 -5.35 12.48 4.80
C GLN A 209 -4.63 11.23 4.28
N TYR A 210 -4.66 10.99 2.97
CA TYR A 210 -3.89 9.92 2.34
C TYR A 210 -2.65 10.48 1.65
N TYR A 211 -1.47 10.15 2.17
CA TYR A 211 -0.19 10.50 1.58
C TYR A 211 0.37 9.27 0.86
N PRO A 212 0.50 9.27 -0.48
CA PRO A 212 1.14 8.17 -1.16
C PRO A 212 2.55 7.96 -0.61
N ILE A 213 2.95 6.70 -0.41
CA ILE A 213 4.27 6.32 0.08
C ILE A 213 4.89 5.31 -0.86
N ARG A 214 6.18 5.49 -1.14
CA ARG A 214 7.05 4.51 -1.78
C ARG A 214 8.29 4.36 -0.93
N LEU A 215 8.59 3.13 -0.52
CA LEU A 215 9.86 2.77 0.09
C LEU A 215 10.56 1.78 -0.82
N LEU A 216 11.85 1.96 -1.06
CA LEU A 216 12.65 1.05 -1.85
C LEU A 216 13.88 0.67 -1.04
N PHE A 217 14.08 -0.63 -0.85
CA PHE A 217 15.33 -1.21 -0.39
C PHE A 217 16.09 -1.79 -1.58
N VAL A 218 17.40 -1.60 -1.59
CA VAL A 218 18.31 -2.20 -2.57
C VAL A 218 19.43 -2.92 -1.83
N ASN A 219 19.70 -4.15 -2.28
CA ASN A 219 20.94 -4.86 -1.96
C ASN A 219 21.83 -4.89 -3.21
N ALA A 220 23.09 -4.54 -3.03
CA ALA A 220 24.07 -4.40 -4.09
C ALA A 220 25.18 -5.46 -4.02
N GLN A 221 25.28 -6.23 -2.93
CA GLN A 221 26.10 -7.44 -2.86
C GLN A 221 25.87 -8.21 -1.54
N GLN A 222 26.49 -9.37 -1.39
CA GLN A 222 26.69 -10.05 -0.08
C GLN A 222 25.42 -10.14 0.80
N CYS A 223 25.49 -9.59 2.01
CA CYS A 223 24.41 -9.54 2.98
C CYS A 223 23.51 -8.33 2.68
N GLY A 224 22.25 -8.44 3.06
CA GLY A 224 21.35 -7.28 2.98
C GLY A 224 20.34 -7.23 4.09
N SER A 225 20.09 -6.03 4.61
CA SER A 225 19.07 -5.72 5.61
C SER A 225 18.64 -4.26 5.58
N PHE A 226 17.48 -4.01 6.17
CA PHE A 226 17.18 -2.70 6.72
C PHE A 226 16.13 -2.84 7.82
N THR A 227 16.28 -2.04 8.87
CA THR A 227 15.26 -1.86 9.91
C THR A 227 14.52 -0.55 9.64
N PHE A 228 13.19 -0.60 9.74
CA PHE A 228 12.32 0.56 9.60
C PHE A 228 11.44 0.72 10.84
N SER A 229 11.18 1.96 11.21
CA SER A 229 10.05 2.31 12.08
C SER A 229 9.39 3.62 11.64
N LEU A 230 8.08 3.68 11.82
CA LEU A 230 7.30 4.92 11.75
C LEU A 230 6.73 5.18 13.14
N THR A 231 6.99 6.36 13.70
CA THR A 231 6.41 6.79 14.97
C THR A 231 5.47 7.98 14.79
N ASP A 232 4.42 8.01 15.60
CA ASP A 232 3.44 9.09 15.67
C ASP A 232 3.97 10.31 16.45
N PRO A 233 3.22 11.43 16.48
CA PRO A 233 3.64 12.64 17.19
C PRO A 233 3.80 12.49 18.70
N ALA A 234 3.20 11.46 19.31
CA ALA A 234 3.36 11.13 20.72
C ALA A 234 4.53 10.17 20.98
N GLY A 235 5.23 9.72 19.93
CA GLY A 235 6.32 8.75 20.01
C GLY A 235 5.88 7.28 19.97
N GLY A 236 4.59 7.01 19.79
CA GLY A 236 4.05 5.66 19.62
C GLY A 236 4.50 5.04 18.30
N VAL A 237 4.86 3.76 18.29
CA VAL A 237 5.22 3.05 17.06
C VAL A 237 3.95 2.73 16.28
N VAL A 238 3.89 3.20 15.03
CA VAL A 238 2.80 2.92 14.09
C VAL A 238 3.06 1.60 13.36
N VAL A 239 4.30 1.37 12.92
CA VAL A 239 4.74 0.14 12.25
C VAL A 239 6.25 -0.01 12.42
N SER A 240 6.73 -1.25 12.44
CA SER A 240 8.16 -1.56 12.37
C SER A 240 8.41 -2.90 11.67
N ASN A 241 9.63 -3.41 11.76
CA ASN A 241 9.97 -4.77 11.31
C ASN A 241 9.36 -5.87 12.19
N SER A 242 9.00 -5.55 13.44
CA SER A 242 8.43 -6.50 14.41
C SER A 242 7.02 -6.15 14.87
N GLN A 243 6.53 -4.94 14.56
CA GLN A 243 5.19 -4.49 14.90
C GLN A 243 4.39 -4.25 13.63
N ALA A 244 3.26 -4.95 13.52
CA ALA A 244 2.30 -4.73 12.45
C ALA A 244 1.70 -3.32 12.53
N VAL A 245 1.33 -2.77 11.38
CA VAL A 245 0.67 -1.46 11.27
C VAL A 245 -0.50 -1.34 12.24
N VAL A 246 -0.53 -0.23 12.99
CA VAL A 246 -1.64 0.11 13.87
C VAL A 246 -2.80 0.69 13.06
N GLY A 247 -3.94 0.01 13.10
CA GLY A 247 -5.16 0.43 12.40
C GLY A 247 -4.97 0.46 10.88
N ASP A 248 -5.42 1.55 10.27
CA ASP A 248 -5.31 1.85 8.84
C ASP A 248 -4.23 2.90 8.53
N GLN A 249 -3.27 3.12 9.46
CA GLN A 249 -2.27 4.17 9.27
C GLN A 249 -1.29 3.91 8.11
N LEU A 250 -1.21 2.67 7.63
CA LEU A 250 -0.69 2.33 6.31
C LEU A 250 -1.68 1.42 5.61
N VAL A 251 -2.03 1.77 4.37
CA VAL A 251 -2.97 1.01 3.56
C VAL A 251 -2.47 0.86 2.13
N ALA A 252 -2.72 -0.31 1.53
CA ALA A 252 -2.37 -0.58 0.14
C ALA A 252 -3.27 0.24 -0.79
N SER A 253 -4.55 0.31 -0.44
CA SER A 253 -5.57 1.09 -1.14
C SER A 253 -6.86 1.17 -0.33
N CYS A 254 -7.67 2.19 -0.61
CA CYS A 254 -9.06 2.28 -0.18
C CYS A 254 -9.95 2.43 -1.42
N PRO A 255 -10.58 1.35 -1.91
CA PRO A 255 -11.28 1.35 -3.21
C PRO A 255 -12.41 2.38 -3.33
N ASN A 256 -12.96 2.83 -2.21
CA ASN A 256 -14.05 3.82 -2.16
C ASN A 256 -13.57 5.26 -1.91
N ASP A 257 -12.25 5.50 -1.83
CA ASP A 257 -11.67 6.83 -1.66
C ASP A 257 -10.70 7.15 -2.81
N SER A 258 -11.05 8.16 -3.61
CA SER A 258 -10.23 8.59 -4.76
C SER A 258 -8.83 9.05 -4.37
N ASN A 259 -8.63 9.51 -3.12
CA ASN A 259 -7.33 9.93 -2.61
C ASN A 259 -6.41 8.75 -2.32
N ALA A 260 -6.98 7.54 -2.19
CA ALA A 260 -6.27 6.29 -1.91
C ALA A 260 -6.53 5.19 -2.96
N ALA A 261 -6.76 5.59 -4.21
CA ALA A 261 -6.86 4.66 -5.34
C ALA A 261 -5.57 3.82 -5.50
N PRO A 262 -5.64 2.52 -5.82
CA PRO A 262 -4.44 1.71 -6.05
C PRO A 262 -3.50 2.34 -7.09
N PHE A 263 -2.19 2.22 -6.89
CA PHE A 263 -1.18 2.52 -7.92
C PHE A 263 -0.16 1.39 -8.01
N GLY A 264 0.50 1.31 -9.17
CA GLY A 264 1.44 0.23 -9.50
C GLY A 264 2.88 0.54 -9.07
N PHE A 265 3.72 -0.50 -9.17
CA PHE A 265 5.16 -0.39 -9.00
C PHE A 265 5.80 0.40 -10.14
#